data_AF-F7V1B5-F1
#
_entry.id   AF-F7V1B5-F1
#
_cell.length_a   1.000
_cell.length_b   1.000
_cell.length_c   1.000
_cell.angle_alpha   90.00
_cell.angle_beta   90.00
_cell.angle_gamma   90.00
#
_symmetry.space_group_name_H-M   'P 1'
#
loop_
_entity.id
_entity.type
_entity.pdbx_description
1 polymer ?
#
loop_
_entity_poly.entity_id
_entity_poly.type
_entity_poly.pdbx_seq_one_letter_code
_entity_poly.pdbx_strand_id
1 'polypeptide(L)'
;MTAESASLVLRAPVIGVVGPTASGKTDLAQKLALTLGGEVISADSMQIYRGMDIGTGKLPAVERLVPHHGLDLVDPGEPFSAALYQDYARNCFLDIDARGLRSVLCGGTGFYVRAAIDGYDFPKGEQVNNPVRERYLRVAEDQGAEVLWRLLEERDPASARIIPIADVKRVVRAFELLEDGLSYAEQRAKLASIPQVVPAVFIGLAVDPTLLRARIDARVDTMVEMGLVDEVRGLLAQGFREGVTAPQAIGYKEIVEALNGAISHDEAVERIKVATHRYAKRQRTWFRKDARIRWIDANSGNTDALVETALATLRS
;
A
#
# COMPACT_ATOMS: atom_id res chain seq x y z
N MET A 1 -16.77 -19.61 15.17
CA MET A 1 -16.41 -20.26 13.90
C MET A 1 -15.60 -19.26 13.11
N THR A 2 -14.28 -19.42 13.05
CA THR A 2 -13.42 -18.59 12.22
C THR A 2 -13.77 -18.88 10.76
N ALA A 3 -14.18 -17.87 10.01
CA ALA A 3 -14.16 -17.98 8.56
C ALA A 3 -12.70 -18.26 8.17
N GLU A 4 -12.38 -19.52 7.85
CA GLU A 4 -11.24 -19.77 6.98
C GLU A 4 -11.45 -18.82 5.80
N SER A 5 -10.51 -17.88 5.59
CA SER A 5 -10.56 -17.02 4.42
C SER A 5 -10.52 -17.93 3.20
N ALA A 6 -11.69 -18.23 2.65
CA ALA A 6 -11.83 -19.18 1.57
C ALA A 6 -10.96 -18.70 0.42
N SER A 7 -10.15 -19.61 -0.11
CA SER A 7 -9.29 -19.32 -1.26
C SER A 7 -10.17 -18.85 -2.42
N LEU A 8 -9.82 -17.72 -3.02
CA LEU A 8 -10.47 -17.22 -4.22
C LEU A 8 -10.21 -18.21 -5.36
N VAL A 9 -11.27 -18.60 -6.07
CA VAL A 9 -11.17 -19.48 -7.24
C VAL A 9 -11.15 -18.62 -8.50
N LEU A 10 -10.03 -18.62 -9.21
CA LEU A 10 -9.84 -17.92 -10.49
C LEU A 10 -9.40 -18.95 -11.54
N ARG A 11 -9.77 -18.76 -12.81
CA ARG A 11 -9.31 -19.60 -13.94
C ARG A 11 -7.81 -19.48 -14.16
N ALA A 12 -7.25 -18.37 -13.72
CA ALA A 12 -5.88 -17.97 -13.95
C ALA A 12 -5.32 -17.24 -12.72
N PRO A 13 -4.05 -17.47 -12.34
CA PRO A 13 -3.44 -16.72 -11.26
C PRO A 13 -3.27 -15.24 -11.62
N VAL A 14 -3.48 -14.37 -10.64
CA VAL A 14 -3.15 -12.93 -10.73
C VAL A 14 -1.65 -12.77 -10.97
N ILE A 15 -1.27 -11.90 -11.89
CA ILE A 15 0.14 -11.58 -12.14
C ILE A 15 0.48 -10.31 -11.36
N GLY A 16 1.24 -10.44 -10.28
CA GLY A 16 1.73 -9.31 -9.50
C GLY A 16 3.01 -8.73 -10.11
N VAL A 17 2.95 -7.54 -10.67
CA VAL A 17 4.11 -6.76 -11.10
C VAL A 17 4.48 -5.78 -10.00
N VAL A 18 5.60 -6.01 -9.33
CA VAL A 18 6.01 -5.25 -8.14
C VAL A 18 7.39 -4.64 -8.29
N GLY A 19 7.62 -3.54 -7.59
CA GLY A 19 8.91 -2.86 -7.61
C GLY A 19 8.86 -1.50 -6.92
N PRO A 20 10.01 -0.86 -6.71
CA PRO A 20 10.04 0.50 -6.19
C PRO A 20 9.42 1.49 -7.19
N THR A 21 9.09 2.69 -6.70
CA THR A 21 8.78 3.81 -7.60
C THR A 21 9.93 4.07 -8.59
N ALA A 22 9.62 4.58 -9.79
CA ALA A 22 10.57 4.80 -10.90
C ALA A 22 11.28 3.53 -11.45
N SER A 23 10.75 2.33 -11.20
CA SER A 23 11.29 1.08 -11.75
C SER A 23 10.82 0.72 -13.16
N GLY A 24 9.76 1.36 -13.68
CA GLY A 24 9.10 0.98 -14.95
C GLY A 24 7.94 -0.01 -14.79
N LYS A 25 7.51 -0.28 -13.54
CA LYS A 25 6.45 -1.25 -13.23
C LYS A 25 5.11 -0.98 -13.92
N THR A 26 4.73 0.29 -14.06
CA THR A 26 3.47 0.70 -14.71
C THR A 26 3.50 0.31 -16.19
N ASP A 27 4.59 0.62 -16.89
CA ASP A 27 4.74 0.33 -18.32
C ASP A 27 4.78 -1.18 -18.57
N LEU A 28 5.53 -1.93 -17.75
CA LEU A 28 5.54 -3.38 -17.82
C LEU A 28 4.14 -3.95 -17.56
N ALA A 29 3.43 -3.50 -16.53
CA ALA A 29 2.13 -4.04 -16.16
C ALA A 29 1.09 -3.85 -17.29
N GLN A 30 1.00 -2.65 -17.88
CA GLN A 30 0.04 -2.41 -18.96
C GLN A 30 0.40 -3.15 -20.25
N LYS A 31 1.69 -3.21 -20.63
CA LYS A 31 2.09 -3.96 -21.83
C LYS A 31 1.89 -5.46 -21.64
N LEU A 32 2.21 -5.99 -20.46
CA LEU A 32 1.99 -7.40 -20.13
C LEU A 32 0.49 -7.74 -20.12
N ALA A 33 -0.36 -6.88 -19.55
CA ALA A 33 -1.81 -7.03 -19.59
C ALA A 33 -2.33 -7.02 -21.04
N LEU A 34 -1.86 -6.08 -21.87
CA LEU A 34 -2.22 -6.00 -23.28
C LEU A 34 -1.87 -7.30 -24.02
N THR A 35 -0.64 -7.81 -23.86
CA THR A 35 -0.18 -9.05 -24.50
C THR A 35 -0.98 -10.28 -24.05
N LEU A 36 -1.46 -10.29 -22.80
CA LEU A 36 -2.17 -11.42 -22.21
C LEU A 36 -3.70 -11.31 -22.30
N GLY A 37 -4.24 -10.28 -22.95
CA GLY A 37 -5.69 -10.03 -22.99
C GLY A 37 -6.26 -9.77 -21.59
N GLY A 38 -5.67 -8.80 -20.89
CA GLY A 38 -5.95 -8.53 -19.49
C GLY A 38 -6.11 -7.05 -19.16
N GLU A 39 -6.26 -6.79 -17.87
CA GLU A 39 -6.48 -5.47 -17.29
C GLU A 39 -5.55 -5.27 -16.09
N VAL A 40 -5.27 -4.01 -15.76
CA VAL A 40 -4.37 -3.64 -14.65
C VAL A 40 -5.17 -3.21 -13.43
N ILE A 41 -4.77 -3.67 -12.26
CA ILE A 41 -5.26 -3.20 -10.96
C ILE A 41 -4.11 -2.50 -10.25
N SER A 42 -4.23 -1.21 -9.93
CA SER A 42 -3.20 -0.46 -9.22
C SER A 42 -3.22 -0.74 -7.72
N ALA A 43 -2.11 -1.23 -7.18
CA ALA A 43 -1.84 -1.38 -5.75
C ALA A 43 -0.91 -0.25 -5.24
N ASP A 44 -1.42 0.98 -5.31
CA ASP A 44 -0.78 2.18 -4.78
C ASP A 44 -1.74 2.96 -3.88
N SER A 45 -1.35 3.18 -2.62
CA SER A 45 -2.22 3.83 -1.63
C SER A 45 -2.49 5.30 -1.91
N MET A 46 -1.77 5.94 -2.83
CA MET A 46 -1.96 7.36 -3.15
C MET A 46 -2.73 7.55 -4.45
N GLN A 47 -2.60 6.64 -5.43
CA GLN A 47 -3.29 6.77 -6.72
C GLN A 47 -4.82 6.53 -6.64
N ILE A 48 -5.30 6.04 -5.51
CA ILE A 48 -6.73 5.91 -5.21
C ILE A 48 -7.45 7.25 -5.05
N TYR A 49 -6.72 8.35 -4.80
CA TYR A 49 -7.32 9.66 -4.55
C TYR A 49 -7.56 10.44 -5.84
N ARG A 50 -8.76 11.01 -5.97
CA ARG A 50 -9.14 11.89 -7.09
C ARG A 50 -8.36 13.20 -7.06
N GLY A 51 -7.94 13.66 -8.24
CA GLY A 51 -7.20 14.90 -8.42
C GLY A 51 -5.74 14.88 -7.92
N MET A 52 -5.28 13.76 -7.35
CA MET A 52 -3.88 13.53 -7.01
C MET A 52 -3.20 12.72 -8.12
N ASP A 53 -2.84 13.39 -9.21
CA ASP A 53 -2.43 12.75 -10.46
C ASP A 53 -0.92 12.82 -10.69
N ILE A 54 -0.39 14.04 -10.78
CA ILE A 54 1.02 14.34 -11.04
C ILE A 54 1.87 13.85 -9.89
N GLY A 55 1.56 14.24 -8.66
CA GLY A 55 2.39 13.92 -7.48
C GLY A 55 2.40 12.44 -7.12
N THR A 56 1.34 11.70 -7.47
CA THR A 56 1.27 10.23 -7.30
C THR A 56 1.80 9.48 -8.52
N GLY A 57 2.11 10.20 -9.59
CA GLY A 57 2.55 9.67 -10.86
C GLY A 57 1.57 8.66 -11.45
N LYS A 58 0.28 9.01 -11.38
CA LYS A 58 -0.84 8.27 -11.96
C LYS A 58 -0.73 8.30 -13.48
N LEU A 59 -0.97 7.16 -14.13
CA LEU A 59 -0.93 7.10 -15.59
C LEU A 59 -2.14 7.82 -16.18
N PRO A 60 -1.97 8.86 -17.03
CA PRO A 60 -3.08 9.57 -17.66
C PRO A 60 -3.96 8.64 -18.49
N ALA A 61 -5.26 8.92 -18.55
CA ALA A 61 -6.21 8.05 -19.26
C ALA A 61 -5.85 7.85 -20.75
N VAL A 62 -5.31 8.88 -21.40
CA VAL A 62 -4.89 8.86 -22.81
C VAL A 62 -3.66 7.98 -23.08
N GLU A 63 -2.88 7.66 -22.04
CA GLU A 63 -1.67 6.84 -22.15
C GLU A 63 -1.92 5.36 -21.78
N ARG A 64 -3.12 5.03 -21.31
CA ARG A 64 -3.48 3.67 -20.87
C ARG A 64 -3.72 2.79 -22.09
N LEU A 65 -2.95 1.71 -22.20
CA LEU A 65 -3.12 0.71 -23.26
C LEU A 65 -4.25 -0.29 -22.98
N VAL A 66 -4.64 -0.42 -21.71
CA VAL A 66 -5.69 -1.32 -21.22
C VAL A 66 -6.48 -0.66 -20.08
N PRO A 67 -7.66 -1.18 -19.70
CA PRO A 67 -8.36 -0.70 -18.50
C PRO A 67 -7.49 -0.78 -17.25
N HIS A 68 -7.48 0.32 -16.48
CA HIS A 68 -6.81 0.42 -15.18
C HIS A 68 -7.84 0.62 -14.08
N HIS A 69 -7.83 -0.28 -13.10
CA HIS A 69 -8.61 -0.24 -11.87
C HIS A 69 -7.75 0.26 -10.70
N GLY A 70 -8.38 0.60 -9.58
CA GLY A 70 -7.69 1.06 -8.37
C GLY A 70 -7.23 2.51 -8.42
N LEU A 71 -7.75 3.29 -9.37
CA LEU A 71 -7.47 4.72 -9.54
C LEU A 71 -8.75 5.51 -9.24
N ASP A 72 -8.61 6.71 -8.66
CA ASP A 72 -9.74 7.66 -8.51
C ASP A 72 -10.96 7.07 -7.76
N LEU A 73 -10.70 6.28 -6.72
CA LEU A 73 -11.71 5.57 -5.92
C LEU A 73 -12.38 6.46 -4.88
N VAL A 74 -11.63 7.39 -4.29
CA VAL A 74 -12.08 8.23 -3.16
C VAL A 74 -11.57 9.66 -3.29
N ASP A 75 -12.23 10.58 -2.61
CA ASP A 75 -11.76 11.96 -2.54
C ASP A 75 -10.65 12.10 -1.48
N PRO A 76 -9.71 13.06 -1.60
CA PRO A 76 -8.58 13.21 -0.66
C PRO A 76 -8.97 13.34 0.82
N GLY A 77 -10.18 13.81 1.11
CA GLY A 77 -10.73 13.92 2.47
C GLY A 77 -11.21 12.59 3.05
N GLU A 78 -11.44 11.58 2.22
CA GLU A 78 -12.03 10.30 2.62
C GLU A 78 -10.96 9.27 3.02
N PRO A 79 -11.14 8.53 4.12
CA PRO A 79 -10.21 7.49 4.50
C PRO A 79 -10.34 6.26 3.59
N PHE A 80 -9.21 5.67 3.18
CA PHE A 80 -9.19 4.39 2.46
C PHE A 80 -8.17 3.42 3.04
N SER A 81 -8.67 2.32 3.61
CA SER A 81 -7.86 1.36 4.36
C SER A 81 -7.41 0.18 3.50
N ALA A 82 -6.42 -0.57 3.97
CA ALA A 82 -6.00 -1.81 3.32
C ALA A 82 -7.11 -2.89 3.30
N ALA A 83 -8.06 -2.84 4.25
CA ALA A 83 -9.23 -3.70 4.26
C ALA A 83 -10.17 -3.36 3.10
N LEU A 84 -10.46 -2.07 2.91
CA LEU A 84 -11.26 -1.59 1.76
C LEU A 84 -10.57 -1.94 0.44
N TYR A 85 -9.24 -1.77 0.38
CA TYR A 85 -8.46 -2.16 -0.80
C TYR A 85 -8.49 -3.67 -1.07
N GLN A 86 -8.42 -4.51 -0.03
CA GLN A 86 -8.51 -5.97 -0.17
C GLN A 86 -9.83 -6.36 -0.83
N ASP A 87 -10.95 -5.86 -0.32
CA ASP A 87 -12.28 -6.18 -0.85
C ASP A 87 -12.44 -5.66 -2.28
N TYR A 88 -12.00 -4.42 -2.53
CA TYR A 88 -12.00 -3.82 -3.86
C TYR A 88 -11.21 -4.66 -4.88
N ALA A 89 -9.95 -4.97 -4.57
CA ALA A 89 -9.06 -5.68 -5.50
C ALA A 89 -9.57 -7.11 -5.79
N ARG A 90 -10.09 -7.82 -4.78
CA ARG A 90 -10.64 -9.17 -4.96
C ARG A 90 -11.91 -9.16 -5.81
N ASN A 91 -12.76 -8.15 -5.66
CA ASN A 91 -13.92 -7.98 -6.54
C ASN A 91 -13.49 -7.69 -7.98
N CYS A 92 -12.47 -6.86 -8.20
CA CYS A 92 -11.90 -6.65 -9.53
C CYS A 92 -11.37 -7.96 -10.13
N PHE A 93 -10.64 -8.78 -9.36
CA PHE A 93 -10.12 -10.05 -9.86
C PHE A 93 -11.25 -11.00 -10.30
N LEU A 94 -12.32 -11.09 -9.52
CA LEU A 94 -13.48 -11.90 -9.86
C LEU A 94 -14.21 -11.41 -11.11
N ASP A 95 -14.42 -10.09 -11.25
CA ASP A 95 -15.06 -9.51 -12.44
C ASP A 95 -14.22 -9.73 -13.72
N ILE A 96 -12.92 -9.46 -13.65
CA ILE A 96 -11.99 -9.64 -14.77
C ILE A 96 -11.94 -11.13 -15.18
N ASP A 97 -11.85 -12.04 -14.21
CA ASP A 97 -11.86 -13.47 -14.48
C ASP A 97 -13.21 -13.94 -15.04
N ALA A 98 -14.34 -13.42 -14.55
CA ALA A 98 -15.67 -13.74 -15.08
C ALA A 98 -15.79 -13.42 -16.58
N ARG A 99 -15.15 -12.32 -17.03
CA ARG A 99 -15.03 -11.92 -18.44
C ARG A 99 -13.99 -12.72 -19.23
N GLY A 100 -13.27 -13.64 -18.60
CA GLY A 100 -12.24 -14.49 -19.22
C GLY A 100 -10.91 -13.77 -19.48
N LEU A 101 -10.68 -12.62 -18.83
CA LEU A 101 -9.50 -11.79 -19.00
C LEU A 101 -8.46 -12.06 -17.91
N ARG A 102 -7.22 -11.60 -18.12
CA ARG A 102 -6.13 -11.72 -17.13
C ARG A 102 -6.07 -10.53 -16.18
N SER A 103 -5.94 -10.80 -14.88
CA SER A 103 -5.67 -9.76 -13.87
C SER A 103 -4.17 -9.52 -13.70
N VAL A 104 -3.71 -8.28 -13.89
CA VAL A 104 -2.34 -7.83 -13.60
C VAL A 104 -2.36 -6.81 -12.46
N LEU A 105 -1.85 -7.20 -11.29
CA LEU A 105 -1.76 -6.32 -10.13
C LEU A 105 -0.44 -5.51 -10.19
N CYS A 106 -0.53 -4.22 -10.48
CA CYS A 106 0.62 -3.32 -10.57
C CYS A 106 0.85 -2.63 -9.22
N GLY A 107 1.90 -3.02 -8.48
CA GLY A 107 2.10 -2.57 -7.11
C GLY A 107 3.24 -1.59 -6.91
N GLY A 108 3.06 -0.68 -5.96
CA GLY A 108 4.15 0.05 -5.28
C GLY A 108 4.00 -0.03 -3.76
N THR A 109 2.79 -0.17 -3.26
CA THR A 109 2.50 -0.28 -1.83
C THR A 109 2.46 -1.75 -1.44
N GLY A 110 3.57 -2.26 -0.90
CA GLY A 110 3.71 -3.69 -0.59
C GLY A 110 2.65 -4.24 0.37
N PHE A 111 2.09 -3.39 1.25
CA PHE A 111 0.99 -3.81 2.11
C PHE A 111 -0.33 -4.00 1.36
N TYR A 112 -0.64 -3.15 0.38
CA TYR A 112 -1.83 -3.31 -0.48
C TYR A 112 -1.71 -4.56 -1.36
N VAL A 113 -0.52 -4.84 -1.89
CA VAL A 113 -0.26 -6.09 -2.63
C VAL A 113 -0.54 -7.31 -1.75
N ARG A 114 0.01 -7.31 -0.53
CA ARG A 114 -0.20 -8.38 0.46
C ARG A 114 -1.67 -8.50 0.88
N ALA A 115 -2.38 -7.39 1.09
CA ALA A 115 -3.81 -7.39 1.44
C ALA A 115 -4.68 -7.95 0.30
N ALA A 116 -4.40 -7.58 -0.96
CA ALA A 116 -5.14 -8.11 -2.10
C ALA A 116 -5.00 -9.63 -2.25
N ILE A 117 -3.81 -10.18 -1.97
CA ILE A 117 -3.45 -11.57 -2.30
C ILE A 117 -3.52 -12.54 -1.11
N ASP A 118 -3.10 -12.10 0.07
CA ASP A 118 -2.96 -12.95 1.25
C ASP A 118 -4.16 -12.82 2.17
N GLY A 119 -4.41 -13.85 2.98
CA GLY A 119 -5.54 -13.94 3.90
C GLY A 119 -5.41 -13.04 5.12
N TYR A 120 -5.17 -11.74 4.91
CA TYR A 120 -5.25 -10.76 6.00
C TYR A 120 -6.67 -10.74 6.55
N ASP A 121 -6.75 -10.99 7.85
CA ASP A 121 -7.93 -10.66 8.62
C ASP A 121 -7.76 -9.21 9.10
N PHE A 122 -8.68 -8.36 8.68
CA PHE A 122 -8.79 -6.99 9.16
C PHE A 122 -9.96 -6.95 10.15
N PRO A 123 -9.73 -7.33 11.41
CA PRO A 123 -10.79 -7.36 12.41
C PRO A 123 -11.40 -5.97 12.50
N LYS A 124 -12.74 -5.92 12.45
CA LYS A 124 -13.49 -4.70 12.69
C LYS A 124 -13.11 -4.21 14.09
N GLY A 125 -12.66 -2.98 14.18
CA GLY A 125 -12.31 -2.34 15.44
C GLY A 125 -12.64 -0.87 15.29
N GLU A 126 -13.76 -0.47 15.86
CA GLU A 126 -14.12 0.94 15.93
C GLU A 126 -13.04 1.64 16.78
N GLN A 127 -12.24 2.51 16.16
CA GLN A 127 -11.25 3.30 16.88
C GLN A 127 -11.85 4.49 17.63
N VAL A 128 -13.10 4.81 17.30
CA VAL A 128 -13.88 5.94 17.79
C VAL A 128 -15.13 5.39 18.47
N ASN A 129 -15.50 5.91 19.64
CA ASN A 129 -16.65 5.48 20.45
C ASN A 129 -16.64 4.00 20.89
N ASN A 130 -15.46 3.39 21.03
CA ASN A 130 -15.34 2.03 21.53
C ASN A 130 -15.27 2.04 23.07
N PRO A 131 -16.30 1.54 23.79
CA PRO A 131 -16.36 1.61 25.25
C PRO A 131 -15.22 0.84 25.93
N VAL A 132 -14.74 -0.22 25.30
CA VAL A 132 -13.62 -1.04 25.79
C VAL A 132 -12.32 -0.24 25.72
N ARG A 133 -12.05 0.37 24.56
CA ARG A 133 -10.88 1.24 24.38
C ARG A 133 -10.89 2.39 25.38
N GLU A 134 -12.02 3.10 25.49
CA GLU A 134 -12.15 4.23 26.42
C GLU A 134 -11.93 3.82 27.87
N ARG A 135 -12.48 2.68 28.29
CA ARG A 135 -12.29 2.15 29.64
C ARG A 135 -10.82 1.92 29.97
N TYR A 136 -10.10 1.21 29.10
CA TYR A 136 -8.70 0.85 29.38
C TYR A 136 -7.73 2.00 29.14
N LEU A 137 -8.05 2.96 28.28
CA LEU A 137 -7.31 4.22 28.20
C LEU A 137 -7.41 5.02 29.51
N ARG A 138 -8.61 5.12 30.10
CA ARG A 138 -8.78 5.75 31.43
C ARG A 138 -7.97 5.04 32.50
N VAL A 139 -7.93 3.71 32.50
CA VAL A 139 -7.06 2.96 33.45
C VAL A 139 -5.58 3.33 33.28
N ALA A 140 -5.10 3.46 32.04
CA ALA A 140 -3.72 3.87 31.79
C ALA A 140 -3.45 5.33 32.23
N GLU A 141 -4.42 6.23 32.05
CA GLU A 141 -4.32 7.63 32.45
C GLU A 141 -4.35 7.79 33.97
N ASP A 142 -5.28 7.12 34.65
CA ASP A 142 -5.52 7.27 36.09
C ASP A 142 -4.51 6.49 36.94
N GLN A 143 -4.10 5.31 36.48
CA GLN A 143 -3.33 4.34 37.28
C GLN A 143 -1.96 3.98 36.66
N GLY A 144 -1.71 4.43 35.43
CA GLY A 144 -0.46 4.21 34.73
C GLY A 144 -0.41 2.94 33.87
N ALA A 145 0.50 2.95 32.89
CA ALA A 145 0.66 1.88 31.90
C ALA A 145 1.04 0.52 32.53
N GLU A 146 1.79 0.52 33.64
CA GLU A 146 2.20 -0.72 34.31
C GLU A 146 1.01 -1.44 34.94
N VAL A 147 0.08 -0.71 35.56
CA VAL A 147 -1.16 -1.29 36.11
C VAL A 147 -2.00 -1.88 34.99
N LEU A 148 -2.19 -1.14 33.90
CA LEU A 148 -2.91 -1.66 32.74
C LEU A 148 -2.27 -2.93 32.17
N TRP A 149 -0.93 -2.98 32.08
CA TRP A 149 -0.22 -4.15 31.57
C TRP A 149 -0.37 -5.36 32.49
N ARG A 150 -0.32 -5.19 33.83
CA ARG A 150 -0.56 -6.29 34.78
C ARG A 150 -1.97 -6.86 34.66
N LEU A 151 -2.97 -6.00 34.46
CA LEU A 151 -4.33 -6.45 34.18
C LEU A 151 -4.40 -7.30 32.89
N LEU A 152 -3.57 -6.98 31.88
CA LEU A 152 -3.48 -7.79 30.67
C LEU A 152 -2.76 -9.12 30.96
N GLU A 153 -1.68 -9.10 31.74
CA GLU A 153 -0.94 -10.29 32.14
C GLU A 153 -1.83 -11.31 32.87
N GLU A 154 -2.72 -10.86 33.73
CA GLU A 154 -3.67 -11.72 34.43
C GLU A 154 -4.68 -12.41 33.50
N ARG A 155 -5.11 -11.73 32.43
CA ARG A 155 -6.16 -12.24 31.52
C ARG A 155 -5.62 -12.94 30.27
N ASP A 156 -4.50 -12.46 29.74
CA ASP A 156 -3.82 -13.00 28.57
C ASP A 156 -2.28 -12.88 28.74
N PRO A 157 -1.68 -13.80 29.53
CA PRO A 157 -0.23 -13.82 29.76
C PRO A 157 0.58 -14.00 28.47
N ALA A 158 0.00 -14.60 27.43
CA ALA A 158 0.66 -14.76 26.14
C ALA A 158 0.82 -13.40 25.45
N SER A 159 -0.22 -12.58 25.44
CA SER A 159 -0.20 -11.21 24.88
C SER A 159 0.68 -10.27 25.69
N ALA A 160 0.62 -10.32 27.02
CA ALA A 160 1.46 -9.48 27.88
C ALA A 160 2.95 -9.68 27.61
N ARG A 161 3.40 -10.95 27.46
CA ARG A 161 4.82 -11.28 27.18
C ARG A 161 5.38 -10.67 25.89
N ILE A 162 4.54 -10.36 24.92
CA ILE A 162 4.96 -9.86 23.60
C ILE A 162 4.69 -8.37 23.40
N ILE A 163 3.91 -7.74 24.27
CA ILE A 163 3.60 -6.31 24.23
C ILE A 163 4.45 -5.61 25.29
N PRO A 164 5.32 -4.65 24.91
CA PRO A 164 6.06 -3.86 25.90
C PRO A 164 5.10 -3.11 26.84
N ILE A 165 5.46 -3.00 28.12
CA ILE A 165 4.66 -2.30 29.15
C ILE A 165 4.28 -0.88 28.72
N ALA A 166 5.20 -0.16 28.07
CA ALA A 166 4.98 1.21 27.62
C ALA A 166 4.04 1.34 26.40
N ASP A 167 3.72 0.24 25.70
CA ASP A 167 2.90 0.25 24.48
C ASP A 167 1.40 0.17 24.82
N VAL A 168 0.91 1.21 25.51
CA VAL A 168 -0.49 1.33 25.96
C VAL A 168 -1.47 1.06 24.82
N LYS A 169 -1.18 1.53 23.61
CA LYS A 169 -2.04 1.30 22.43
C LYS A 169 -2.24 -0.18 22.12
N ARG A 170 -1.16 -0.97 22.16
CA ARG A 170 -1.26 -2.43 21.92
C ARG A 170 -1.88 -3.17 23.11
N VAL A 171 -1.61 -2.74 24.35
CA VAL A 171 -2.25 -3.32 25.53
C VAL A 171 -3.77 -3.12 25.48
N VAL A 172 -4.22 -1.90 25.18
CA VAL A 172 -5.64 -1.60 24.97
C VAL A 172 -6.22 -2.44 23.82
N ARG A 173 -5.51 -2.56 22.69
CA ARG A 173 -5.96 -3.42 21.59
C ARG A 173 -6.10 -4.88 22.01
N ALA A 174 -5.21 -5.40 22.86
CA ALA A 174 -5.32 -6.76 23.35
C ALA A 174 -6.60 -6.97 24.17
N PHE A 175 -6.99 -6.00 24.99
CA PHE A 175 -8.26 -6.06 25.69
C PHE A 175 -9.48 -6.02 24.77
N GLU A 176 -9.47 -5.19 23.72
CA GLU A 176 -10.55 -5.21 22.73
C GLU A 176 -10.73 -6.58 22.10
N LEU A 177 -9.61 -7.23 21.74
CA LEU A 177 -9.65 -8.58 21.18
C LEU A 177 -10.20 -9.59 22.19
N LEU A 178 -9.85 -9.46 23.47
CA LEU A 178 -10.33 -10.35 24.52
C LEU A 178 -11.85 -10.24 24.74
N GLU A 179 -12.44 -9.07 24.57
CA GLU A 179 -13.91 -8.90 24.64
C GLU A 179 -14.61 -9.65 23.49
N ASP A 180 -13.95 -9.79 22.34
CA ASP A 180 -14.40 -10.63 21.22
C ASP A 180 -14.00 -12.11 21.37
N GLY A 181 -13.41 -12.50 22.51
CA GLY A 181 -12.94 -13.86 22.79
C GLY A 181 -11.66 -14.26 22.03
N LEU A 182 -10.87 -13.28 21.58
CA LEU A 182 -9.65 -13.46 20.80
C LEU A 182 -8.41 -13.02 21.59
N SER A 183 -7.27 -13.68 21.36
CA SER A 183 -5.98 -13.27 21.92
C SER A 183 -5.15 -12.44 20.94
N TYR A 184 -4.50 -11.37 21.43
CA TYR A 184 -3.56 -10.59 20.63
C TYR A 184 -2.32 -11.42 20.23
N ALA A 185 -1.82 -12.29 21.11
CA ALA A 185 -0.71 -13.19 20.80
C ALA A 185 -1.05 -14.19 19.71
N GLU A 186 -2.25 -14.77 19.75
CA GLU A 186 -2.72 -15.68 18.70
C GLU A 186 -2.88 -14.96 17.36
N GLN A 187 -3.46 -13.76 17.35
CA GLN A 187 -3.54 -12.95 16.13
C GLN A 187 -2.14 -12.60 15.59
N ARG A 188 -1.21 -12.20 16.47
CA ARG A 188 0.17 -11.89 16.06
C ARG A 188 0.88 -13.11 15.50
N ALA A 189 0.67 -14.30 16.08
CA ALA A 189 1.20 -15.55 15.56
C ALA A 189 0.62 -15.89 14.18
N LYS A 190 -0.69 -15.70 13.97
CA LYS A 190 -1.34 -15.85 12.65
C LYS A 190 -0.75 -14.89 11.61
N LEU A 191 -0.42 -13.66 12.02
CA LEU A 191 0.23 -12.67 11.15
C LEU A 191 1.68 -13.04 10.78
N ALA A 192 2.33 -13.96 11.51
CA ALA A 192 3.69 -14.42 11.18
C ALA A 192 3.72 -15.29 9.91
N SER A 193 2.62 -15.96 9.58
CA SER A 193 2.46 -16.77 8.38
C SER A 193 1.07 -16.62 7.81
N ILE A 194 0.84 -15.51 7.11
CA ILE A 194 -0.44 -15.26 6.42
C ILE A 194 -0.41 -16.02 5.09
N PRO A 195 -1.32 -16.99 4.89
CA PRO A 195 -1.35 -17.78 3.67
C PRO A 195 -1.79 -16.92 2.49
N GLN A 196 -1.34 -17.31 1.30
CA GLN A 196 -1.88 -16.81 0.05
C GLN A 196 -3.28 -17.40 -0.16
N VAL A 197 -4.29 -16.54 -0.34
CA VAL A 197 -5.68 -16.97 -0.57
C VAL A 197 -6.17 -16.60 -1.97
N VAL A 198 -5.45 -15.74 -2.69
CA VAL A 198 -5.67 -15.49 -4.12
C VAL A 198 -4.55 -16.18 -4.90
N PRO A 199 -4.84 -17.07 -5.87
CA PRO A 199 -3.83 -17.63 -6.75
C PRO A 199 -3.07 -16.51 -7.46
N ALA A 200 -1.76 -16.44 -7.24
CA ALA A 200 -0.93 -15.35 -7.74
C ALA A 200 0.51 -15.80 -8.00
N VAL A 201 1.14 -15.13 -8.97
CA VAL A 201 2.56 -15.24 -9.32
C VAL A 201 3.15 -13.84 -9.36
N PHE A 202 4.38 -13.66 -8.88
CA PHE A 202 4.98 -12.33 -8.69
C PHE A 202 6.25 -12.15 -9.51
N ILE A 203 6.32 -11.01 -10.20
CA ILE A 203 7.49 -10.53 -10.94
C ILE A 203 7.95 -9.23 -10.29
N GLY A 204 9.20 -9.19 -9.85
CA GLY A 204 9.82 -8.04 -9.21
C GLY A 204 10.81 -7.34 -10.13
N LEU A 205 10.72 -6.02 -10.25
CA LEU A 205 11.71 -5.24 -10.99
C LEU A 205 12.92 -4.89 -10.12
N ALA A 206 14.08 -5.45 -10.46
CA ALA A 206 15.35 -5.12 -9.84
C ALA A 206 16.06 -4.01 -10.63
N VAL A 207 16.26 -2.87 -9.98
CA VAL A 207 17.03 -1.74 -10.53
C VAL A 207 18.21 -1.44 -9.59
N ASP A 208 19.35 -1.16 -10.19
CA ASP A 208 20.55 -0.67 -9.49
C ASP A 208 20.20 0.55 -8.63
N PRO A 209 20.65 0.63 -7.37
CA PRO A 209 20.31 1.75 -6.49
C PRO A 209 20.71 3.13 -7.01
N THR A 210 21.83 3.24 -7.71
CA THR A 210 22.34 4.52 -8.24
C THR A 210 21.49 4.96 -9.41
N LEU A 211 21.21 4.05 -10.35
CA LEU A 211 20.32 4.30 -11.46
C LEU A 211 18.89 4.66 -10.99
N LEU A 212 18.39 3.94 -9.99
CA LEU A 212 17.06 4.19 -9.43
C LEU A 212 16.95 5.59 -8.81
N ARG A 213 17.99 6.08 -8.13
CA ARG A 213 18.02 7.45 -7.60
C ARG A 213 17.95 8.49 -8.72
N ALA A 214 18.77 8.32 -9.77
CA ALA A 214 18.76 9.22 -10.92
C ALA A 214 17.39 9.26 -11.60
N ARG A 215 16.73 8.09 -11.77
CA ARG A 215 15.35 8.02 -12.30
C ARG A 215 14.33 8.70 -11.40
N ILE A 216 14.49 8.60 -10.08
CA ILE A 216 13.61 9.29 -9.12
C ILE A 216 13.79 10.80 -9.23
N ASP A 217 15.03 11.28 -9.26
CA ASP A 217 15.32 12.72 -9.31
C ASP A 217 14.73 13.34 -10.58
N ALA A 218 15.02 12.74 -11.74
CA ALA A 218 14.46 13.16 -13.02
C ALA A 218 12.91 13.14 -13.01
N ARG A 219 12.30 12.10 -12.42
CA ARG A 219 10.84 12.01 -12.32
C ARG A 219 10.24 13.11 -11.45
N VAL A 220 10.89 13.47 -10.34
CA VAL A 220 10.43 14.57 -9.48
C VAL A 220 10.55 15.90 -10.23
N ASP A 221 11.65 16.13 -10.93
CA ASP A 221 11.83 17.34 -11.74
C ASP A 221 10.73 17.45 -12.81
N THR A 222 10.43 16.36 -13.53
CA THR A 222 9.31 16.30 -14.49
C THR A 222 7.95 16.55 -13.83
N MET A 223 7.69 16.05 -12.62
CA MET A 223 6.44 16.33 -11.91
C MET A 223 6.26 17.83 -11.65
N VAL A 224 7.33 18.53 -11.26
CA VAL A 224 7.31 19.97 -11.04
C VAL A 224 7.02 20.71 -12.35
N GLU A 225 7.70 20.33 -13.44
CA GLU A 225 7.49 20.88 -14.78
C GLU A 225 6.06 20.67 -15.30
N MET A 226 5.45 19.53 -14.97
CA MET A 226 4.06 19.21 -15.33
C MET A 226 3.01 20.00 -14.52
N GLY A 227 3.42 20.78 -13.51
CA GLY A 227 2.51 21.59 -12.72
C GLY A 227 2.08 20.96 -11.40
N LEU A 228 2.93 20.15 -10.75
CA LEU A 228 2.67 19.61 -9.40
C LEU A 228 2.23 20.71 -8.40
N VAL A 229 2.84 21.89 -8.49
CA VAL A 229 2.48 23.02 -7.60
C VAL A 229 1.04 23.46 -7.82
N ASP A 230 0.57 23.51 -9.07
CA ASP A 230 -0.77 23.94 -9.41
C ASP A 230 -1.81 22.87 -9.06
N GLU A 231 -1.48 21.59 -9.21
CA GLU A 231 -2.29 20.49 -8.68
C GLU A 231 -2.53 20.64 -7.17
N VAL A 232 -1.46 20.85 -6.39
CA VAL A 232 -1.57 21.01 -4.93
C VAL A 232 -2.39 22.25 -4.57
N ARG A 233 -2.23 23.37 -5.29
CA ARG A 233 -3.07 24.57 -5.09
C ARG A 233 -4.55 24.27 -5.35
N GLY A 234 -4.87 23.55 -6.41
CA GLY A 234 -6.24 23.14 -6.74
C GLY A 234 -6.86 22.27 -5.64
N LEU A 235 -6.12 21.28 -5.16
CA LEU A 235 -6.54 20.41 -4.06
C LEU A 235 -6.78 21.19 -2.75
N LEU A 236 -5.90 22.13 -2.41
CA LEU A 236 -6.06 22.97 -1.21
C LEU A 236 -7.37 23.78 -1.21
N ALA A 237 -7.86 24.18 -2.38
CA ALA A 237 -9.15 24.87 -2.51
C ALA A 237 -10.37 23.95 -2.32
N GLN A 238 -10.17 22.63 -2.33
CA GLN A 238 -11.22 21.60 -2.30
C GLN A 238 -11.22 20.76 -1.02
N GLY A 239 -10.76 21.33 0.11
CA GLY A 239 -10.80 20.64 1.40
C GLY A 239 -9.69 19.59 1.61
N PHE A 240 -8.66 19.55 0.77
CA PHE A 240 -7.54 18.60 0.89
C PHE A 240 -6.95 18.54 2.31
N ARG A 241 -6.86 19.67 3.01
CA ARG A 241 -6.31 19.76 4.39
C ARG A 241 -7.12 18.98 5.43
N GLU A 242 -8.39 18.69 5.17
CA GLU A 242 -9.27 17.96 6.08
C GLU A 242 -8.99 16.45 6.04
N GLY A 243 -8.29 15.98 5.00
CA GLY A 243 -7.86 14.59 4.88
C GLY A 243 -6.77 14.21 5.88
N VAL A 244 -6.79 12.95 6.33
CA VAL A 244 -5.78 12.42 7.27
C VAL A 244 -4.57 11.86 6.53
N THR A 245 -4.80 11.14 5.42
CA THR A 245 -3.76 10.38 4.72
C THR A 245 -3.21 11.12 3.50
N ALA A 246 -4.10 11.62 2.64
CA ALA A 246 -3.72 12.29 1.39
C ALA A 246 -2.77 13.48 1.60
N PRO A 247 -2.97 14.37 2.60
CA PRO A 247 -2.05 15.49 2.85
C PRO A 247 -0.66 15.09 3.29
N GLN A 248 -0.48 13.87 3.79
CA GLN A 248 0.83 13.36 4.24
C GLN A 248 1.62 12.69 3.12
N ALA A 249 1.05 12.61 1.90
CA ALA A 249 1.70 12.05 0.72
C ALA A 249 2.99 12.82 0.39
N ILE A 250 4.03 12.06 0.02
CA ILE A 250 5.30 12.62 -0.49
C ILE A 250 4.97 13.39 -1.78
N GLY A 251 5.52 14.59 -1.94
CA GLY A 251 5.19 15.47 -3.06
C GLY A 251 4.11 16.48 -2.73
N TYR A 252 3.17 16.14 -1.83
CA TYR A 252 2.07 17.04 -1.47
C TYR A 252 2.41 17.84 -0.23
N LYS A 253 2.81 17.20 0.87
CA LYS A 253 3.14 17.92 2.12
C LYS A 253 4.28 18.92 1.95
N GLU A 254 5.31 18.57 1.19
CA GLU A 254 6.45 19.45 0.96
C GLU A 254 6.05 20.69 0.15
N ILE A 255 5.19 20.53 -0.85
CA ILE A 255 4.65 21.66 -1.62
C ILE A 255 3.71 22.51 -0.77
N VAL A 256 2.88 21.90 0.10
CA VAL A 256 2.05 22.65 1.05
C VAL A 256 2.92 23.48 2.01
N GLU A 257 4.02 22.94 2.53
CA GLU A 257 4.98 23.69 3.35
C GLU A 257 5.55 24.91 2.59
N ALA A 258 5.92 24.73 1.32
CA ALA A 258 6.42 25.82 0.48
C ALA A 258 5.35 26.88 0.20
N LEU A 259 4.12 26.47 -0.13
CA LEU A 259 2.99 27.38 -0.38
C LEU A 259 2.60 28.19 0.88
N ASN A 260 2.83 27.64 2.06
CA ASN A 260 2.63 28.34 3.33
C ASN A 260 3.81 29.27 3.70
N GLY A 261 4.88 29.32 2.90
CA GLY A 261 6.07 30.13 3.15
C GLY A 261 7.01 29.58 4.24
N ALA A 262 6.85 28.32 4.64
CA ALA A 262 7.71 27.70 5.65
C ALA A 262 9.08 27.28 5.10
N ILE A 263 9.14 26.95 3.82
CA ILE A 263 10.36 26.59 3.06
C ILE A 263 10.31 27.19 1.65
N SER A 264 11.44 27.23 0.95
CA SER A 264 11.45 27.63 -0.46
C SER A 264 10.91 26.52 -1.38
N HIS A 265 10.52 26.88 -2.60
CA HIS A 265 10.12 25.90 -3.61
C HIS A 265 11.26 24.92 -3.94
N ASP A 266 12.48 25.41 -4.13
CA ASP A 266 13.65 24.57 -4.39
C ASP A 266 13.93 23.59 -3.24
N GLU A 267 13.78 24.07 -2.00
CA GLU A 267 13.92 23.21 -0.82
C GLU A 267 12.84 22.12 -0.78
N ALA A 268 11.59 22.44 -1.15
CA ALA A 268 10.54 21.44 -1.24
C ALA A 268 10.87 20.36 -2.27
N VAL A 269 11.34 20.74 -3.46
CA VAL A 269 11.74 19.78 -4.52
C VAL A 269 12.83 18.84 -4.03
N GLU A 270 13.88 19.36 -3.39
CA GLU A 270 14.95 18.54 -2.83
C GLU A 270 14.46 17.62 -1.70
N ARG A 271 13.56 18.10 -0.84
CA ARG A 271 12.92 17.25 0.19
C ARG A 271 12.09 16.13 -0.43
N ILE A 272 11.37 16.38 -1.53
CA ILE A 272 10.61 15.37 -2.25
C ILE A 272 11.54 14.28 -2.82
N LYS A 273 12.65 14.66 -3.45
CA LYS A 273 13.66 13.70 -3.95
C LYS A 273 14.18 12.80 -2.83
N VAL A 274 14.62 13.40 -1.72
CA VAL A 274 15.13 12.67 -0.55
C VAL A 274 14.08 11.74 0.06
N ALA A 275 12.85 12.23 0.23
CA ALA A 275 11.74 11.44 0.76
C ALA A 275 11.41 10.26 -0.15
N THR A 276 11.42 10.48 -1.47
CA THR A 276 11.14 9.45 -2.48
C THR A 276 12.25 8.40 -2.54
N HIS A 277 13.53 8.78 -2.42
CA HIS A 277 14.64 7.82 -2.26
C HIS A 277 14.46 6.93 -1.04
N ARG A 278 14.11 7.52 0.11
CA ARG A 278 13.86 6.78 1.35
C ARG A 278 12.68 5.83 1.18
N TYR A 279 11.61 6.25 0.51
CA TYR A 279 10.46 5.42 0.22
C TYR A 279 10.81 4.25 -0.72
N ALA A 280 11.51 4.50 -1.82
CA ALA A 280 12.00 3.48 -2.73
C ALA A 280 12.89 2.43 -2.03
N LYS A 281 13.77 2.87 -1.12
CA LYS A 281 14.56 1.97 -0.26
C LYS A 281 13.65 1.08 0.60
N ARG A 282 12.63 1.65 1.25
CA ARG A 282 11.66 0.89 2.06
C ARG A 282 10.89 -0.13 1.22
N GLN A 283 10.42 0.25 0.02
CA GLN A 283 9.75 -0.65 -0.91
C GLN A 283 10.63 -1.84 -1.27
N ARG A 284 11.89 -1.60 -1.64
CA ARG A 284 12.86 -2.67 -1.95
C ARG A 284 13.08 -3.62 -0.76
N THR A 285 13.26 -3.06 0.44
CA THR A 285 13.40 -3.87 1.66
C THR A 285 12.15 -4.68 1.96
N TRP A 286 10.95 -4.13 1.70
CA TRP A 286 9.69 -4.83 1.89
C TRP A 286 9.57 -6.03 0.94
N PHE A 287 9.68 -5.79 -0.37
CA PHE A 287 9.50 -6.83 -1.37
C PHE A 287 10.57 -7.93 -1.28
N ARG A 288 11.82 -7.61 -0.92
CA ARG A 288 12.86 -8.64 -0.73
C ARG A 288 12.55 -9.70 0.32
N LYS A 289 11.62 -9.42 1.26
CA LYS A 289 11.20 -10.40 2.26
C LYS A 289 10.23 -11.45 1.71
N ASP A 290 9.62 -11.19 0.55
CA ASP A 290 8.66 -12.09 -0.06
C ASP A 290 9.38 -13.03 -1.04
N ALA A 291 9.60 -14.27 -0.60
CA ALA A 291 10.31 -15.30 -1.37
C ALA A 291 9.54 -15.75 -2.63
N ARG A 292 8.27 -15.36 -2.80
CA ARG A 292 7.47 -15.69 -3.99
C ARG A 292 7.87 -14.85 -5.21
N ILE A 293 8.57 -13.74 -5.01
CA ILE A 293 8.89 -12.78 -6.07
C ILE A 293 10.05 -13.30 -6.92
N ARG A 294 9.78 -13.45 -8.22
CA ARG A 294 10.79 -13.75 -9.24
C ARG A 294 11.34 -12.41 -9.77
N TRP A 295 12.60 -12.13 -9.50
CA TRP A 295 13.23 -10.85 -9.83
C TRP A 295 13.79 -10.85 -11.25
N ILE A 296 13.49 -9.78 -12.01
CA ILE A 296 14.04 -9.52 -13.34
C ILE A 296 14.84 -8.21 -13.34
N ASP A 297 15.94 -8.16 -14.10
CA ASP A 297 16.77 -6.96 -14.23
C ASP A 297 16.04 -5.90 -15.07
N ALA A 298 15.90 -4.69 -14.52
CA ALA A 298 15.24 -3.54 -15.16
C ALA A 298 16.16 -2.32 -15.32
N ASN A 299 17.48 -2.55 -15.35
CA ASN A 299 18.48 -1.50 -15.52
C ASN A 299 18.41 -0.86 -16.90
N SER A 300 18.13 -1.63 -17.96
CA SER A 300 18.01 -1.07 -19.32
C SER A 300 16.84 -0.11 -19.47
N GLY A 301 15.77 -0.29 -18.67
CA GLY A 301 14.51 0.44 -18.83
C GLY A 301 13.75 0.11 -20.13
N ASN A 302 14.22 -0.87 -20.91
CA ASN A 302 13.55 -1.30 -22.13
C ASN A 302 12.32 -2.15 -21.78
N THR A 303 11.13 -1.56 -21.92
CA THR A 303 9.88 -2.22 -21.56
C THR A 303 9.60 -3.48 -22.38
N ASP A 304 9.98 -3.53 -23.66
CA ASP A 304 9.67 -4.69 -24.52
C ASP A 304 10.53 -5.89 -24.11
N ALA A 305 11.81 -5.66 -23.85
CA ALA A 305 12.69 -6.70 -23.30
C ALA A 305 12.22 -7.20 -21.91
N LEU A 306 11.66 -6.30 -21.09
CA LEU A 306 11.06 -6.66 -19.80
C LEU A 306 9.81 -7.53 -19.96
N VAL A 307 8.96 -7.24 -20.96
CA VAL A 307 7.77 -8.05 -21.25
C VAL A 307 8.17 -9.45 -21.68
N GLU A 308 9.14 -9.59 -22.58
CA GLU A 308 9.65 -10.90 -23.02
C GLU A 308 10.18 -11.72 -21.83
N THR A 309 11.01 -11.09 -20.99
CA THR A 309 11.58 -11.73 -19.81
C THR A 309 10.49 -12.12 -18.80
N ALA A 310 9.48 -11.26 -18.60
CA ALA A 310 8.34 -11.53 -17.73
C ALA A 310 7.53 -12.73 -18.23
N LEU A 311 7.22 -12.79 -19.53
CA LEU A 311 6.49 -13.91 -20.14
C LEU A 311 7.25 -15.23 -20.03
N ALA A 312 8.57 -15.21 -20.24
CA ALA A 312 9.41 -16.39 -20.02
C ALA A 312 9.38 -16.85 -18.57
N THR A 313 9.47 -15.90 -17.63
CA THR A 313 9.40 -16.15 -16.18
C THR A 313 8.05 -16.72 -15.74
N LEU A 314 6.95 -16.40 -16.43
CA LEU A 314 5.62 -16.93 -16.12
C LEU A 314 5.42 -18.38 -16.61
N ARG A 315 6.23 -18.84 -17.58
CA ARG A 315 6.14 -20.19 -18.16
C ARG A 315 7.01 -21.22 -17.43
N SER A 316 8.00 -20.77 -16.66
CA SER A 316 8.87 -21.61 -15.81
C SER A 316 8.22 -21.93 -14.47
#